data_AF-A0A8S3ADL0-F1
#
_entry.id   AF-A0A8S3ADL0-F1
#
_cell.length_a   1.000
_cell.length_b   1.000
_cell.length_c   1.000
_cell.angle_alpha   90.00
_cell.angle_beta   90.00
_cell.angle_gamma   90.00
#
_symmetry.space_group_name_H-M   'P 1'
#
loop_
_entity.id
_entity.type
_entity.pdbx_description
1 polymer ?
#
loop_
_entity_poly.entity_id
_entity_poly.type
_entity_poly.pdbx_seq_one_letter_code
_entity_poly.pdbx_strand_id
1 'polypeptide(L)'
;HPKRHSPGELTDLRSALVNNNIFAYIAVKYDFHKYFRCHSNELFLLIDKFVQAQKDKSTWCGFDECNLGDDDDENDEFFYYDFLTSSASNNKDTYSATMTCAVDDEHLSNSHDEQNDDSINEPDEWEETEVPKCLGDIFESVAGAIFLDSNKSFNTVWKIYYRMLKPFIEKFTTKVPKSPIRELLELEPETVKFEKPERLLDGRIRVTVEIIGKGRFKGVGRNYRIAKNAAAKCALKNLRRLD
;
A
#
# COMPACT_ATOMS: atom_id res chain seq x y z
N HIS A 1 18.37 21.16 -14.56
CA HIS A 1 19.16 19.91 -14.60
C HIS A 1 18.25 18.74 -14.24
N PRO A 2 18.36 17.57 -14.90
CA PRO A 2 17.64 16.38 -14.45
C PRO A 2 18.08 16.06 -13.02
N LYS A 3 17.11 15.87 -12.13
CA LYS A 3 17.34 15.48 -10.72
C LYS A 3 18.07 14.13 -10.74
N ARG A 4 19.25 14.05 -10.14
CA ARG A 4 19.99 12.79 -10.02
C ARG A 4 19.47 12.05 -8.80
N HIS A 5 18.72 10.97 -9.03
CA HIS A 5 18.25 10.08 -7.97
C HIS A 5 19.38 9.14 -7.54
N SER A 6 19.47 8.88 -6.23
CA SER A 6 20.33 7.83 -5.67
C SER A 6 19.87 6.44 -6.13
N PRO A 7 20.74 5.41 -6.09
CA PRO A 7 20.34 4.05 -6.43
C PRO A 7 19.13 3.56 -5.64
N GLY A 8 19.05 3.86 -4.34
CA GLY A 8 17.90 3.53 -3.51
C GLY A 8 16.62 4.25 -3.96
N GLU A 9 16.70 5.56 -4.26
CA GLU A 9 15.53 6.29 -4.78
C GLU A 9 15.06 5.77 -6.15
N LEU A 10 15.95 5.23 -6.98
CA LEU A 10 15.57 4.59 -8.24
C LEU A 10 14.85 3.26 -8.01
N THR A 11 15.32 2.45 -7.06
CA THR A 11 14.61 1.24 -6.62
C THR A 11 13.22 1.58 -6.10
N ASP A 12 13.14 2.64 -5.30
CA ASP A 12 11.89 3.15 -4.73
C ASP A 12 10.92 3.60 -5.83
N LEU A 13 11.39 4.45 -6.75
CA LEU A 13 10.60 4.93 -7.88
C LEU A 13 10.10 3.80 -8.78
N ARG A 14 10.96 2.81 -9.06
CA ARG A 14 10.59 1.64 -9.86
C ARG A 14 9.45 0.87 -9.19
N SER A 15 9.58 0.56 -7.90
CA SER A 15 8.61 -0.25 -7.16
C SER A 15 7.26 0.49 -6.98
N ALA A 16 7.28 1.83 -6.99
CA ALA A 16 6.07 2.66 -6.99
C ALA A 16 5.39 2.72 -8.36
N LEU A 17 6.16 2.86 -9.44
CA LEU A 17 5.62 3.09 -10.79
C LEU A 17 5.30 1.81 -11.55
N VAL A 18 6.07 0.76 -11.33
CA VAL A 18 6.01 -0.52 -12.03
C VAL A 18 5.35 -1.52 -11.08
N ASN A 19 4.02 -1.47 -11.01
CA ASN A 19 3.20 -2.23 -10.08
C ASN A 19 1.82 -2.48 -10.70
N ASN A 20 1.29 -3.71 -10.63
CA ASN A 20 0.01 -4.04 -11.28
C ASN A 20 -1.16 -3.21 -10.74
N ASN A 21 -1.11 -2.76 -9.48
CA ASN A 21 -2.14 -1.89 -8.93
C ASN A 21 -2.15 -0.51 -9.58
N ILE A 22 -0.96 0.05 -9.85
CA ILE A 22 -0.85 1.31 -10.60
C ILE A 22 -1.31 1.11 -12.04
N PHE A 23 -0.95 -0.01 -12.66
CA PHE A 23 -1.40 -0.34 -14.01
C PHE A 23 -2.92 -0.52 -14.08
N ALA A 24 -3.52 -1.21 -13.12
CA ALA A 24 -4.97 -1.37 -13.01
C ALA A 24 -5.68 -0.01 -12.82
N TYR A 25 -5.13 0.87 -11.99
CA TYR A 25 -5.64 2.22 -11.82
C TYR A 25 -5.59 3.03 -13.12
N ILE A 26 -4.45 3.01 -13.81
CA ILE A 26 -4.28 3.71 -15.08
C ILE A 26 -5.22 3.12 -16.14
N ALA A 27 -5.37 1.80 -16.19
CA ALA A 27 -6.29 1.11 -17.09
C ALA A 27 -7.73 1.60 -16.90
N VAL A 28 -8.19 1.76 -15.66
CA VAL A 28 -9.52 2.33 -15.38
C VAL A 28 -9.60 3.80 -15.78
N LYS A 29 -8.60 4.62 -15.40
CA LYS A 29 -8.53 6.05 -15.73
C LYS A 29 -8.59 6.33 -17.23
N TYR A 30 -8.02 5.44 -18.04
CA TYR A 30 -8.03 5.52 -19.51
C TYR A 30 -9.03 4.57 -20.16
N ASP A 31 -10.06 4.13 -19.41
CA ASP A 31 -11.23 3.42 -19.91
C ASP A 31 -10.99 2.03 -20.54
N PHE A 32 -9.89 1.35 -20.21
CA PHE A 32 -9.59 0.01 -20.74
C PHE A 32 -10.67 -1.00 -20.33
N HIS A 33 -11.20 -0.87 -19.12
CA HIS A 33 -12.29 -1.69 -18.59
C HIS A 33 -13.56 -1.68 -19.47
N LYS A 34 -13.82 -0.60 -20.23
CA LYS A 34 -14.99 -0.52 -21.15
C LYS A 34 -14.87 -1.44 -22.35
N TYR A 35 -13.65 -1.81 -22.73
CA TYR A 35 -13.36 -2.64 -23.88
C TYR A 35 -12.89 -4.05 -23.47
N PHE A 36 -12.82 -4.31 -22.16
CA PHE A 36 -12.40 -5.60 -21.66
C PHE A 36 -13.42 -6.68 -22.01
N ARG A 37 -12.94 -7.78 -22.57
CA ARG A 37 -13.75 -8.94 -22.95
C ARG A 37 -13.47 -10.07 -21.97
N CYS A 38 -14.44 -10.38 -21.11
CA CYS A 38 -14.41 -11.59 -20.29
C CYS A 38 -15.80 -12.24 -20.25
N HIS A 39 -15.87 -13.50 -19.80
CA HIS A 39 -17.12 -14.26 -19.66
C HIS A 39 -17.42 -14.60 -18.18
N SER A 40 -16.69 -14.01 -17.23
CA SER A 40 -16.89 -14.21 -15.80
C SER A 40 -17.67 -13.05 -15.21
N ASN A 41 -18.89 -13.34 -14.74
CA ASN A 41 -19.73 -12.36 -14.07
C ASN A 41 -19.10 -11.86 -12.76
N GLU A 42 -18.43 -12.75 -12.02
CA GLU A 42 -17.72 -12.41 -10.78
C GLU A 42 -16.61 -11.39 -11.04
N LEU A 43 -15.83 -11.61 -12.11
CA LEU A 43 -14.76 -10.69 -12.49
C LEU A 43 -15.30 -9.33 -12.94
N PHE A 44 -16.41 -9.32 -13.69
CA PHE A 44 -17.07 -8.06 -14.06
C PHE A 44 -17.54 -7.28 -12.85
N LEU A 45 -18.17 -7.94 -11.88
CA LEU A 45 -18.62 -7.29 -10.64
C LEU A 45 -17.44 -6.70 -9.85
N LEU A 46 -16.33 -7.42 -9.77
CA LEU A 46 -15.11 -6.95 -9.11
C LEU A 46 -14.55 -5.69 -9.83
N ILE A 47 -14.47 -5.73 -11.16
CA ILE A 47 -14.04 -4.58 -11.97
C ILE A 47 -14.99 -3.39 -11.76
N ASP A 48 -16.30 -3.61 -11.81
CA ASP A 48 -17.28 -2.55 -11.65
C ASP A 48 -17.18 -1.90 -10.26
N LYS A 49 -17.08 -2.69 -9.19
CA LYS A 49 -16.84 -2.18 -7.83
C LYS A 49 -15.58 -1.31 -7.78
N PHE A 50 -14.48 -1.78 -8.35
CA PHE A 50 -13.22 -1.03 -8.40
C PHE A 50 -13.34 0.26 -9.22
N VAL A 51 -14.06 0.24 -10.35
CA VAL A 51 -14.32 1.40 -11.19
C VAL A 51 -15.15 2.46 -10.45
N GLN A 52 -16.20 2.05 -9.71
CA GLN A 52 -17.01 2.98 -8.92
C GLN A 52 -16.19 3.61 -7.79
N ALA A 53 -15.44 2.80 -7.04
CA ALA A 53 -14.56 3.28 -5.98
C ALA A 53 -13.53 4.31 -6.47
N GLN A 54 -13.12 4.26 -7.74
CA GLN A 54 -12.23 5.27 -8.33
C GLN A 54 -12.94 6.55 -8.77
N LYS A 55 -14.19 6.47 -9.23
CA LYS A 55 -14.98 7.65 -9.64
C LYS A 55 -15.33 8.53 -8.45
N ASP A 56 -15.67 7.90 -7.33
CA ASP A 56 -16.00 8.60 -6.09
C ASP A 56 -14.78 9.35 -5.52
N LYS A 57 -13.57 8.83 -5.78
CA LYS A 57 -12.28 9.46 -5.43
C LYS A 57 -11.84 10.53 -6.43
N SER A 58 -12.79 11.40 -6.82
CA SER A 58 -12.61 12.51 -7.78
C SER A 58 -11.39 13.40 -7.50
N THR A 59 -10.87 13.38 -6.27
CA THR A 59 -9.64 14.06 -5.87
C THR A 59 -8.52 13.03 -5.68
N TRP A 60 -7.38 13.29 -6.33
CA TRP A 60 -6.14 12.51 -6.31
C TRP A 60 -5.43 12.52 -4.93
N CYS A 61 -6.17 12.40 -3.82
CA CYS A 61 -5.66 12.48 -2.44
C CYS A 61 -5.01 11.19 -1.93
N GLY A 62 -5.18 10.06 -2.61
CA GLY A 62 -4.71 8.74 -2.14
C GLY A 62 -3.23 8.38 -2.41
N PHE A 63 -2.39 9.35 -2.77
CA PHE A 63 -1.03 9.07 -3.28
C PHE A 63 0.07 9.83 -2.54
N ASP A 64 -0.25 10.52 -1.45
CA ASP A 64 0.76 11.26 -0.69
C ASP A 64 1.64 10.35 0.20
N GLU A 65 1.31 9.06 0.32
CA GLU A 65 2.11 8.04 1.00
C GLU A 65 2.17 6.75 0.19
N CYS A 66 2.95 6.78 -0.91
CA CYS A 66 3.18 5.54 -1.64
C CYS A 66 4.10 4.57 -0.89
N ASN A 67 3.52 3.56 -0.24
CA ASN A 67 4.28 2.54 0.47
C ASN A 67 4.86 1.56 -0.54
N LEU A 68 6.19 1.58 -0.63
CA LEU A 68 6.95 0.69 -1.49
C LEU A 68 7.12 -0.65 -0.81
N GLY A 69 6.69 -1.72 -1.48
CA GLY A 69 7.17 -3.03 -1.13
C GLY A 69 8.61 -3.18 -1.61
N ASP A 70 9.51 -3.69 -0.76
CA ASP A 70 10.88 -4.05 -1.15
C ASP A 70 10.89 -5.29 -2.08
N ASP A 71 11.23 -5.11 -3.36
CA ASP A 71 11.18 -6.14 -4.41
C ASP A 71 12.45 -7.01 -4.46
N ASP A 72 12.62 -7.91 -3.50
CA ASP A 72 13.74 -8.88 -3.53
C ASP A 72 13.32 -10.36 -3.35
N ASP A 73 12.03 -10.73 -3.36
CA ASP A 73 11.62 -12.15 -3.41
C ASP A 73 10.34 -12.37 -4.23
N GLU A 74 10.37 -13.40 -5.09
CA GLU A 74 9.40 -13.78 -6.15
C GLU A 74 7.95 -14.10 -5.70
N ASN A 75 7.48 -13.68 -4.53
CA ASN A 75 6.07 -13.87 -4.17
C ASN A 75 5.49 -12.71 -3.32
N ASP A 76 4.25 -12.35 -3.68
CA ASP A 76 3.30 -11.44 -3.02
C ASP A 76 3.41 -9.93 -3.30
N GLU A 77 2.76 -9.57 -4.41
CA GLU A 77 2.19 -8.27 -4.76
C GLU A 77 0.90 -7.99 -3.96
N PHE A 78 0.94 -7.13 -2.93
CA PHE A 78 -0.29 -6.68 -2.25
C PHE A 78 -0.21 -5.39 -1.40
N PHE A 79 0.86 -4.62 -1.50
CA PHE A 79 1.09 -3.54 -0.54
C PHE A 79 0.70 -2.18 -1.06
N TYR A 80 -0.58 -1.84 -0.91
CA TYR A 80 -0.96 -0.44 -1.01
C TYR A 80 -2.28 -0.06 -0.29
N TYR A 81 -2.92 -0.97 0.45
CA TYR A 81 -4.31 -0.75 0.83
C TYR A 81 -4.58 0.07 2.09
N ASP A 82 -3.54 0.35 2.88
CA ASP A 82 -3.68 1.03 4.18
C ASP A 82 -3.89 2.56 4.10
N PHE A 83 -3.78 3.18 2.91
CA PHE A 83 -3.92 4.64 2.75
C PHE A 83 -5.13 5.07 1.90
N LEU A 84 -5.74 4.17 1.12
CA LEU A 84 -6.81 4.52 0.18
C LEU A 84 -8.21 4.64 0.82
N THR A 85 -8.36 4.34 2.11
CA THR A 85 -9.67 4.24 2.78
C THR A 85 -9.97 5.36 3.77
N SER A 86 -9.04 6.27 4.09
CA SER A 86 -9.33 7.41 4.99
C SER A 86 -10.22 8.48 4.33
N SER A 87 -11.51 8.17 4.16
CA SER A 87 -12.71 9.04 4.15
C SER A 87 -13.80 8.48 3.24
N ALA A 88 -14.75 7.73 3.82
CA ALA A 88 -16.18 7.75 3.47
C ALA A 88 -16.94 6.62 4.21
N SER A 89 -17.81 6.98 5.15
CA SER A 89 -18.81 6.08 5.73
C SER A 89 -20.07 6.01 4.86
N ASN A 90 -20.66 4.82 4.76
CA ASN A 90 -22.08 4.48 4.96
C ASN A 90 -22.46 3.24 4.13
N ASN A 91 -22.54 2.05 4.73
CA ASN A 91 -23.79 1.36 5.10
C ASN A 91 -23.49 -0.08 5.54
N LYS A 92 -24.33 -0.62 6.43
CA LYS A 92 -24.15 -1.90 7.14
C LYS A 92 -24.44 -3.10 6.23
N ASP A 93 -23.58 -4.14 6.29
CA ASP A 93 -23.95 -5.53 6.65
C ASP A 93 -22.76 -6.52 6.49
N THR A 94 -22.29 -7.04 7.64
CA THR A 94 -21.73 -8.39 7.91
C THR A 94 -20.40 -8.86 7.27
N TYR A 95 -19.35 -8.98 8.11
CA TYR A 95 -18.43 -10.13 8.38
C TYR A 95 -17.00 -9.62 8.73
N SER A 96 -16.66 -9.60 10.03
CA SER A 96 -15.52 -8.87 10.60
C SER A 96 -14.16 -9.60 10.51
N ALA A 97 -13.09 -8.84 10.23
CA ALA A 97 -11.70 -9.20 10.49
C ALA A 97 -11.00 -8.04 11.24
N THR A 98 -10.73 -8.25 12.53
CA THR A 98 -10.23 -7.21 13.46
C THR A 98 -8.72 -6.95 13.35
N MET A 99 -8.35 -5.66 13.41
CA MET A 99 -6.99 -5.11 13.41
C MET A 99 -6.70 -4.54 14.81
N THR A 100 -5.91 -5.24 15.63
CA THR A 100 -5.57 -4.79 16.99
C THR A 100 -4.08 -4.49 17.12
N CYS A 101 -3.75 -3.25 17.47
CA CYS A 101 -2.42 -2.80 17.87
C CYS A 101 -2.31 -2.95 19.39
N ALA A 102 -1.50 -3.88 19.89
CA ALA A 102 -1.20 -3.97 21.32
C ALA A 102 0.11 -3.23 21.61
N VAL A 103 0.05 -2.21 22.47
CA VAL A 103 1.21 -1.62 23.13
C VAL A 103 1.32 -2.33 24.47
N ASP A 104 2.38 -3.11 24.66
CA ASP A 104 2.63 -3.73 25.97
C ASP A 104 3.38 -2.69 26.81
N ASP A 105 2.70 -2.04 27.75
CA ASP A 105 3.30 -1.19 28.77
C ASP A 105 3.08 -1.85 30.14
N GLU A 106 4.07 -2.62 30.61
CA GLU A 106 4.12 -3.07 32.01
C GLU A 106 4.90 -2.03 32.81
N HIS A 107 4.24 -1.19 33.62
CA HIS A 107 4.76 -0.78 34.94
C HIS A 107 3.70 -0.05 35.82
N LEU A 108 3.40 -0.70 36.96
CA LEU A 108 2.99 -0.22 38.29
C LEU A 108 1.55 0.26 38.61
N SER A 109 1.03 -0.36 39.67
CA SER A 109 -0.26 -0.25 40.35
C SER A 109 -0.55 1.08 41.06
N ASN A 110 -1.82 1.52 41.05
CA ASN A 110 -2.59 1.82 42.27
C ASN A 110 -4.08 2.10 41.98
N SER A 111 -4.91 1.64 42.91
CA SER A 111 -6.37 1.76 42.99
C SER A 111 -6.87 3.17 43.32
N HIS A 112 -7.92 3.65 42.65
CA HIS A 112 -9.13 4.26 43.26
C HIS A 112 -10.16 4.61 42.17
N ASP A 113 -11.43 4.28 42.44
CA ASP A 113 -12.62 4.50 41.62
C ASP A 113 -12.87 5.98 41.28
N GLU A 114 -13.12 6.30 40.00
CA GLU A 114 -14.17 7.26 39.58
C GLU A 114 -14.71 6.86 38.20
N GLN A 115 -16.03 6.78 38.09
CA GLN A 115 -16.82 6.47 36.90
C GLN A 115 -16.54 7.50 35.79
N ASN A 116 -16.12 7.07 34.60
CA ASN A 116 -16.18 7.86 33.37
C ASN A 116 -16.35 6.93 32.16
N ASP A 117 -17.56 6.97 31.59
CA ASP A 117 -17.93 6.80 30.17
C ASP A 117 -16.92 6.08 29.25
N ASP A 118 -16.93 4.74 29.28
CA ASP A 118 -16.24 3.89 28.30
C ASP A 118 -17.01 3.86 26.97
N SER A 119 -16.93 4.95 26.21
CA SER A 119 -17.10 4.89 24.75
C SER A 119 -15.73 4.63 24.12
N ILE A 120 -15.25 3.38 24.20
CA ILE A 120 -14.14 2.92 23.38
C ILE A 120 -14.61 3.05 21.93
N ASN A 121 -14.08 4.04 21.21
CA ASN A 121 -14.25 4.15 19.77
C ASN A 121 -13.57 2.92 19.13
N GLU A 122 -14.36 1.89 18.86
CA GLU A 122 -14.03 0.82 17.91
C GLU A 122 -13.54 1.48 16.61
N PRO A 123 -12.33 1.17 16.12
CA PRO A 123 -11.84 1.74 14.87
C PRO A 123 -12.74 1.30 13.72
N ASP A 124 -13.23 2.27 12.93
CA ASP A 124 -14.05 2.06 11.73
C ASP A 124 -13.56 0.85 10.91
N GLU A 125 -14.44 -0.12 10.65
CA GLU A 125 -14.19 -1.24 9.74
C GLU A 125 -14.16 -0.74 8.29
N TRP A 126 -12.99 -0.79 7.64
CA TRP A 126 -12.81 -0.31 6.27
C TRP A 126 -12.98 -1.45 5.26
N GLU A 127 -13.90 -1.31 4.30
CA GLU A 127 -14.02 -2.27 3.19
C GLU A 127 -12.80 -2.18 2.26
N GLU A 128 -11.99 -3.23 2.27
CA GLU A 128 -10.85 -3.43 1.37
C GLU A 128 -11.37 -3.69 -0.06
N THR A 129 -11.34 -2.68 -0.93
CA THR A 129 -11.72 -2.89 -2.35
C THR A 129 -10.58 -3.60 -3.08
N GLU A 130 -10.66 -4.92 -3.26
CA GLU A 130 -9.67 -5.71 -4.00
C GLU A 130 -9.41 -5.17 -5.44
N VAL A 131 -8.13 -5.09 -5.85
CA VAL A 131 -7.77 -4.73 -7.25
C VAL A 131 -7.98 -5.93 -8.16
N PRO A 132 -8.75 -5.79 -9.25
CA PRO A 132 -8.81 -6.81 -10.28
C PRO A 132 -7.48 -6.89 -11.05
N LYS A 133 -6.63 -7.88 -10.75
CA LYS A 133 -5.31 -8.07 -11.36
C LYS A 133 -5.31 -8.03 -12.90
N CYS A 134 -6.37 -8.55 -13.51
CA CYS A 134 -6.57 -8.55 -14.95
C CYS A 134 -6.47 -7.15 -15.59
N LEU A 135 -6.77 -6.07 -14.86
CA LEU A 135 -6.64 -4.71 -15.36
C LEU A 135 -5.17 -4.31 -15.54
N GLY A 136 -4.28 -4.77 -14.66
CA GLY A 136 -2.83 -4.65 -14.82
C GLY A 136 -2.35 -5.46 -16.03
N ASP A 137 -2.78 -6.72 -16.12
CA ASP A 137 -2.43 -7.60 -17.24
C ASP A 137 -2.83 -7.00 -18.61
N ILE A 138 -4.03 -6.43 -18.72
CA ILE A 138 -4.47 -5.78 -19.96
C ILE A 138 -3.60 -4.56 -20.26
N PHE A 139 -3.29 -3.75 -19.26
CA PHE A 139 -2.44 -2.58 -19.44
C PHE A 139 -1.07 -2.96 -20.00
N GLU A 140 -0.46 -4.04 -19.54
CA GLU A 140 0.80 -4.55 -20.09
C GLU A 140 0.60 -5.18 -21.49
N SER A 141 -0.45 -5.97 -21.67
CA SER A 141 -0.73 -6.64 -22.95
C SER A 141 -0.98 -5.66 -24.10
N VAL A 142 -1.61 -4.51 -23.84
CA VAL A 142 -1.81 -3.44 -24.83
C VAL A 142 -0.47 -2.81 -25.24
N ALA A 143 0.50 -2.72 -24.32
CA ALA A 143 1.85 -2.25 -24.64
C ALA A 143 2.53 -3.22 -25.62
N GLY A 144 2.37 -4.54 -25.38
CA GLY A 144 2.83 -5.60 -26.27
C GLY A 144 2.13 -5.56 -27.64
N ALA A 145 0.82 -5.32 -27.68
CA ALA A 145 0.07 -5.20 -28.93
C ALA A 145 0.56 -4.02 -29.78
N ILE A 146 0.75 -2.85 -29.17
CA ILE A 146 1.30 -1.65 -29.84
C ILE A 146 2.73 -1.94 -30.34
N PHE A 147 3.55 -2.64 -29.55
CA PHE A 147 4.90 -3.02 -29.96
C PHE A 147 4.87 -3.85 -31.25
N LEU A 148 4.01 -4.87 -31.31
CA LEU A 148 3.86 -5.71 -32.50
C LEU A 148 3.29 -4.94 -33.70
N ASP A 149 2.23 -4.15 -33.50
CA ASP A 149 1.56 -3.35 -34.54
C ASP A 149 2.50 -2.29 -35.16
N SER A 150 3.38 -1.72 -34.33
CA SER A 150 4.35 -0.70 -34.75
C SER A 150 5.66 -1.27 -35.32
N ASN A 151 5.67 -2.52 -35.78
CA ASN A 151 6.86 -3.23 -36.25
C ASN A 151 8.01 -3.23 -35.21
N LYS A 152 7.68 -3.60 -33.97
CA LYS A 152 8.62 -3.76 -32.85
C LYS A 152 9.29 -2.44 -32.41
N SER A 153 8.53 -1.34 -32.40
CA SER A 153 9.07 -0.01 -32.05
C SER A 153 8.78 0.39 -30.60
N PHE A 154 9.79 0.32 -29.73
CA PHE A 154 9.70 0.85 -28.35
C PHE A 154 9.42 2.35 -28.30
N ASN A 155 9.90 3.12 -29.29
CA ASN A 155 9.64 4.56 -29.36
C ASN A 155 8.14 4.85 -29.53
N THR A 156 7.44 4.03 -30.30
CA THR A 156 5.99 4.15 -30.50
C THR A 156 5.23 3.79 -29.22
N VAL A 157 5.60 2.68 -28.59
CA VAL A 157 5.03 2.26 -27.29
C VAL A 157 5.19 3.37 -26.26
N TRP A 158 6.42 3.86 -26.08
CA TRP A 158 6.73 4.93 -25.13
C TRP A 158 5.97 6.22 -25.45
N LYS A 159 5.90 6.65 -26.72
CA LYS A 159 5.14 7.85 -27.11
C LYS A 159 3.67 7.78 -26.69
N ILE A 160 3.06 6.60 -26.76
CA ILE A 160 1.66 6.39 -26.37
C ILE A 160 1.56 6.29 -24.84
N TYR A 161 2.34 5.40 -24.21
CA TYR A 161 2.27 5.11 -22.78
C TYR A 161 2.75 6.26 -21.90
N TYR A 162 3.74 7.03 -22.35
CA TYR A 162 4.24 8.20 -21.63
C TYR A 162 3.12 9.21 -21.40
N ARG A 163 2.16 9.37 -22.31
CA ARG A 163 1.02 10.27 -22.10
C ARG A 163 0.14 9.84 -20.93
N MET A 164 0.05 8.53 -20.68
CA MET A 164 -0.71 7.95 -19.58
C MET A 164 0.08 7.94 -18.27
N LEU A 165 1.37 7.63 -18.34
CA LEU A 165 2.25 7.50 -17.17
C LEU A 165 2.82 8.82 -16.66
N LYS A 166 2.95 9.84 -17.52
CA LYS A 166 3.62 11.12 -17.19
C LYS A 166 3.11 11.75 -15.89
N PRO A 167 1.80 11.88 -15.63
CA PRO A 167 1.32 12.48 -14.38
C PRO A 167 1.83 11.76 -13.12
N PHE A 168 1.98 10.43 -13.20
CA PHE A 168 2.46 9.58 -12.11
C PHE A 168 3.96 9.69 -11.95
N ILE A 169 4.70 9.65 -13.07
CA ILE A 169 6.14 9.85 -13.09
C ILE A 169 6.49 11.22 -12.48
N GLU A 170 5.78 12.28 -12.87
CA GLU A 170 6.02 13.63 -12.34
C GLU A 170 5.70 13.74 -10.85
N LYS A 171 4.60 13.14 -10.37
CA LYS A 171 4.28 13.15 -8.94
C LYS A 171 5.34 12.40 -8.13
N PHE A 172 5.72 11.20 -8.55
CA PHE A 172 6.68 10.38 -7.82
C PHE A 172 8.12 10.86 -7.87
N THR A 173 8.54 11.46 -8.97
CA THR A 173 9.90 12.03 -9.06
C THR A 173 10.04 13.31 -8.21
N THR A 174 8.93 14.01 -7.94
CA THR A 174 8.91 15.18 -7.06
C THR A 174 9.03 14.76 -5.59
N LYS A 175 8.15 13.86 -5.14
CA LYS A 175 8.16 13.26 -3.79
C LYS A 175 8.35 11.75 -3.94
N VAL A 176 9.60 11.31 -3.88
CA VAL A 176 9.94 9.89 -3.99
C VAL A 176 9.32 9.19 -2.78
N PRO A 177 8.38 8.26 -3.01
CA PRO A 177 7.84 7.48 -1.90
C PRO A 177 8.96 6.66 -1.29
N LYS A 178 8.99 6.51 0.03
CA LYS A 178 9.99 5.69 0.71
C LYS A 178 9.30 4.51 1.36
N SER A 179 9.94 3.34 1.28
CA SER A 179 9.52 2.17 2.07
C SER A 179 9.55 2.55 3.57
N PRO A 180 8.49 2.25 4.35
CA PRO A 180 8.46 2.49 5.79
C PRO A 180 9.66 1.90 6.53
N ILE A 181 10.14 0.74 6.08
CA ILE A 181 11.31 0.10 6.67
C ILE A 181 12.56 0.96 6.43
N ARG A 182 12.74 1.45 5.20
CA ARG A 182 13.88 2.29 4.84
C ARG A 182 13.83 3.65 5.54
N GLU A 183 12.68 4.29 5.55
CA GLU A 183 12.51 5.56 6.26
C GLU A 183 12.84 5.39 7.75
N LEU A 184 12.40 4.29 8.37
CA LEU A 184 12.71 3.98 9.76
C LEU A 184 14.22 3.80 10.00
N LEU A 185 14.90 3.05 9.13
CA LEU A 185 16.34 2.81 9.24
C LEU A 185 17.19 4.05 8.92
N GLU A 186 16.68 4.97 8.09
CA GLU A 186 17.33 6.26 7.81
C GLU A 186 17.16 7.25 8.97
N LEU A 187 16.01 7.25 9.65
CA LEU A 187 15.75 8.08 10.83
C LEU A 187 16.51 7.59 12.07
N GLU A 188 16.59 6.28 12.25
CA GLU A 188 17.12 5.62 13.44
C GLU A 188 18.21 4.60 13.05
N PRO A 189 19.39 5.08 12.62
CA PRO A 189 20.48 4.20 12.22
C PRO A 189 21.03 3.46 13.45
N GLU A 190 21.29 2.16 13.30
CA GLU A 190 21.87 1.26 14.34
C GLU A 190 21.01 1.03 15.60
N THR A 191 19.96 1.82 15.84
CA THR A 191 19.07 1.69 17.00
C THR A 191 17.85 0.81 16.74
N VAL A 192 17.56 0.50 15.47
CA VAL A 192 16.42 -0.33 15.03
C VAL A 192 16.82 -1.79 14.90
N LYS A 193 16.06 -2.69 15.54
CA LYS A 193 16.23 -4.14 15.44
C LYS A 193 14.89 -4.83 15.17
N PHE A 194 14.82 -5.58 14.08
CA PHE A 194 13.66 -6.44 13.78
C PHE A 194 13.86 -7.81 14.44
N GLU A 195 12.88 -8.24 15.21
CA GLU A 195 12.86 -9.56 15.85
C GLU A 195 12.49 -10.68 14.88
N LYS A 196 12.66 -11.92 15.34
CA LYS A 196 12.24 -13.09 14.56
C LYS A 196 10.72 -13.09 14.40
N PRO A 197 10.19 -13.42 13.22
CA PRO A 197 8.75 -13.47 13.01
C PRO A 197 8.08 -14.57 13.84
N GLU A 198 6.90 -14.25 14.35
CA GLU A 198 6.04 -15.16 15.12
C GLU A 198 4.82 -15.54 14.28
N ARG A 199 4.47 -16.82 14.24
CA ARG A 199 3.23 -17.29 13.58
C ARG A 199 2.10 -17.33 14.60
N LEU A 200 1.01 -16.63 14.30
CA LEU A 200 -0.18 -16.54 15.15
C LEU A 200 -1.10 -17.75 14.93
N LEU A 201 -2.03 -17.95 15.88
CA LEU A 201 -2.99 -19.07 15.86
C LEU A 201 -3.92 -19.05 14.65
N ASP A 202 -4.21 -17.86 14.12
CA ASP A 202 -5.02 -17.64 12.93
C ASP A 202 -4.23 -17.82 11.61
N GLY A 203 -2.95 -18.20 11.69
CA GLY A 203 -2.07 -18.40 10.55
C GLY A 203 -1.34 -17.15 10.06
N ARG A 204 -1.65 -15.96 10.58
CA ARG A 204 -0.94 -14.70 10.26
C ARG A 204 0.48 -14.68 10.87
N ILE A 205 1.30 -13.77 10.39
CA ILE A 205 2.67 -13.51 10.87
C ILE A 205 2.67 -12.19 11.64
N ARG A 206 3.33 -12.17 12.79
CA ARG A 206 3.64 -10.98 13.57
C ARG A 206 5.14 -10.71 13.52
N VAL A 207 5.53 -9.45 13.36
CA VAL A 207 6.90 -8.97 13.45
C VAL A 207 6.95 -7.86 14.48
N THR A 208 7.96 -7.89 15.34
CA THR A 208 8.25 -6.84 16.31
C THR A 208 9.49 -6.09 15.86
N VAL A 209 9.45 -4.76 15.93
CA VAL A 209 10.60 -3.88 15.76
C VAL A 209 10.89 -3.19 17.08
N GLU A 210 12.10 -3.37 17.59
CA GLU A 210 12.63 -2.67 18.77
C GLU A 210 13.45 -1.48 18.31
N ILE A 211 13.24 -0.32 18.96
CA ILE A 211 14.03 0.88 18.77
C ILE A 211 14.61 1.26 20.12
N ILE A 212 15.94 1.21 20.22
CA ILE A 212 16.66 1.47 21.47
C ILE A 212 16.25 2.85 22.02
N GLY A 213 15.73 2.89 23.25
CA GLY A 213 15.29 4.11 23.92
C GLY A 213 13.93 4.66 23.46
N LYS A 214 13.26 4.03 22.48
CA LYS A 214 11.94 4.47 21.97
C LYS A 214 10.85 3.39 22.05
N GLY A 215 11.21 2.16 22.40
CA GLY A 215 10.26 1.08 22.70
C GLY A 215 10.16 0.03 21.59
N ARG A 216 9.13 -0.81 21.68
CA ARG A 216 8.86 -1.93 20.77
C ARG A 216 7.52 -1.75 20.08
N PHE A 217 7.51 -1.96 18.77
CA PHE A 217 6.33 -1.80 17.92
C PHE A 217 6.06 -3.09 17.17
N LYS A 218 4.78 -3.47 17.06
CA LYS A 218 4.37 -4.73 16.44
C LYS A 218 3.57 -4.46 15.17
N GLY A 219 3.76 -5.31 14.18
CA GLY A 219 2.97 -5.37 12.96
C GLY A 219 2.55 -6.79 12.67
N VAL A 220 1.32 -6.96 12.17
CA VAL A 220 0.76 -8.26 11.80
C VAL A 220 0.38 -8.24 10.33
N GLY A 221 0.62 -9.34 9.64
CA GLY A 221 0.31 -9.48 8.22
C GLY A 221 0.14 -10.94 7.84
N ARG A 222 -0.50 -11.19 6.69
CA ARG A 222 -0.64 -12.54 6.15
C ARG A 222 0.70 -13.19 5.74
N ASN A 223 1.75 -12.40 5.57
CA ASN A 223 3.11 -12.85 5.31
C ASN A 223 4.15 -11.97 6.04
N TYR A 224 5.42 -12.37 6.01
CA TYR A 224 6.51 -11.71 6.74
C TYR A 224 6.72 -10.27 6.30
N ARG A 225 6.72 -10.03 4.98
CA ARG A 225 6.87 -8.70 4.39
C ARG A 225 5.80 -7.78 4.97
N ILE A 226 4.53 -8.20 4.99
CA ILE A 226 3.37 -7.41 5.49
C ILE A 226 3.52 -7.07 6.95
N ALA A 227 3.82 -8.08 7.75
CA ALA A 227 4.04 -7.89 9.17
C ALA A 227 5.19 -6.90 9.44
N LYS A 228 6.31 -7.02 8.71
CA LYS A 228 7.50 -6.17 8.87
C LYS A 228 7.24 -4.72 8.48
N ASN A 229 6.60 -4.49 7.33
CA ASN A 229 6.22 -3.14 6.88
C ASN A 229 5.20 -2.50 7.84
N ALA A 230 4.21 -3.26 8.31
CA ALA A 230 3.24 -2.78 9.30
C ALA A 230 3.92 -2.39 10.62
N ALA A 231 4.90 -3.17 11.08
CA ALA A 231 5.67 -2.86 12.28
C ALA A 231 6.47 -1.56 12.11
N ALA A 232 7.13 -1.40 10.96
CA ALA A 232 7.88 -0.19 10.65
C ALA A 232 6.99 1.07 10.57
N LYS A 233 5.80 0.97 9.94
CA LYS A 233 4.81 2.05 9.95
C LYS A 233 4.34 2.41 11.34
N CYS A 234 4.04 1.40 12.16
CA CYS A 234 3.61 1.60 13.54
C CYS A 234 4.69 2.36 14.33
N ALA A 235 5.96 1.97 14.16
CA ALA A 235 7.08 2.70 14.74
C ALA A 235 7.17 4.15 14.24
N LEU A 236 7.23 4.38 12.93
CA LEU A 236 7.31 5.73 12.34
C LEU A 236 6.20 6.66 12.81
N LYS A 237 4.96 6.16 12.88
CA LYS A 237 3.80 6.94 13.36
C LYS A 237 3.98 7.39 14.81
N ASN A 238 4.61 6.56 15.65
CA ASN A 238 4.91 6.93 17.03
C ASN A 238 6.11 7.87 17.13
N LEU A 239 7.16 7.66 16.33
CA LEU A 239 8.31 8.57 16.28
C LEU A 239 7.89 10.00 15.93
N ARG A 240 7.06 10.15 14.90
CA ARG A 240 6.51 11.44 14.45
C ARG A 240 5.58 12.12 15.48
N ARG A 241 5.18 11.43 16.55
CA ARG A 241 4.37 12.00 17.65
C ARG A 241 5.21 12.47 18.84
N LEU A 242 6.47 12.04 18.91
CA LEU A 242 7.41 12.36 19.98
C LEU A 242 8.29 13.57 19.64
N ASP A 243 8.36 13.95 18.36
CA ASP A 243 9.00 15.17 17.83
C ASP A 243 8.05 16.38 17.88
#